data_AF-A0AAR5Q3M2-F1
#
_entry.id   AF-A0AAR5Q3M2-F1
#
_cell.length_a   1.000
_cell.length_b   1.000
_cell.length_c   1.000
_cell.angle_alpha   90.00
_cell.angle_beta   90.00
_cell.angle_gamma   90.00
#
_symmetry.space_group_name_H-M   'P 1'
#
loop_
_entity.id
_entity.type
_entity.pdbx_description
1 polymer ?
#
loop_
_entity_poly.entity_id
_entity_poly.type
_entity_poly.pdbx_seq_one_letter_code
_entity_poly.pdbx_strand_id
1 'polypeptide(L)'
;MKKLLGTRFFTRLLLLVCSLSLVSILLLSKCSLESLKSSNPEDSIDDLPAPDLPGLDLASPNRNLPSKLPQHESPPASASEFSASLHLLLQQREEENRIEVDRLTAEIKNLKLQLFQYTNGYPNRHSILTDSSQNPTLTNAEYASYIKKQVMQAEIFHGTPLNNEYELIPFNHFTYSRVYPSDLGLGKRVVEKPIGYKRKDLLEALVKGLDTLNKNVTEKIRKYTLDDFIEGLYRIEPTTGTQFELYFKSKPVNKTSSAEHGPVNGFTKIVVMRPFAPLQTITSENLPGPKDKELIHIILPLSGRTATFQNFMDKFVKIGLKNDRRVHLTVVYFGEEGLAEARSIMSRVLMTKNSGGNSNNLRLLALNETFSRGKGLRVGAERAFDPDQSKTLQKEQKSAKSSEKSFKVPQKDVLLFMCDVDIVFSARFLDRCRWNTKPGKKVYYPVVFSLYNPHVVYTLQGKEVPSENEQLVISRDTGFWRDFGYGMTCQYRSDFLKVKGFDEDIVGWGGEDVMLYRKYVTSGVKVIRGTDPGIFHIWHPKVCSGGPGGQKLSADQYRACIRSRALNEASHAQLGFLAFRDDIAANSSPVKYPVHPLKPMKSSFRNKNFMKSGGK
;
A
#
# COMPACT_ATOMS: atom_id res chain seq x y z
N MET A 1 11.08 58.05 12.47
CA MET A 1 11.20 57.35 13.78
C MET A 1 10.59 55.94 13.80
N LYS A 2 9.27 55.70 13.71
CA LYS A 2 8.65 54.39 14.02
C LYS A 2 9.29 53.13 13.37
N LYS A 3 9.78 53.18 12.12
CA LYS A 3 10.50 52.05 11.49
C LYS A 3 11.81 51.63 12.20
N LEU A 4 12.51 52.57 12.85
CA LEU A 4 13.78 52.30 13.54
C LEU A 4 13.60 51.62 14.92
N LEU A 5 12.37 51.67 15.47
CA LEU A 5 12.04 51.01 16.73
C LEU A 5 11.76 49.51 16.51
N GLY A 6 11.06 49.17 15.41
CA GLY A 6 10.75 47.78 15.06
C GLY A 6 11.99 46.92 14.80
N THR A 7 12.99 47.45 14.06
CA THR A 7 14.24 46.74 13.81
C THR A 7 15.03 46.48 15.10
N ARG A 8 15.09 47.46 16.02
CA ARG A 8 15.72 47.30 17.35
C ARG A 8 14.98 46.31 18.26
N PHE A 9 13.67 46.15 18.10
CA PHE A 9 12.91 45.13 18.84
C PHE A 9 13.16 43.73 18.25
N PHE A 10 13.20 43.61 16.91
CA PHE A 10 13.44 42.35 16.22
C PHE A 10 14.85 41.81 16.47
N THR A 11 15.90 42.65 16.46
CA THR A 11 17.26 42.19 16.79
C THR A 11 17.40 41.77 18.27
N ARG A 12 16.74 42.45 19.20
CA ARG A 12 16.69 42.02 20.61
C ARG A 12 15.99 40.68 20.79
N LEU A 13 14.88 40.44 20.08
CA LEU A 13 14.18 39.16 20.09
C LEU A 13 15.05 38.04 19.49
N LEU A 14 15.73 38.30 18.37
CA LEU A 14 16.61 37.33 17.72
C LEU A 14 17.80 36.95 18.62
N LEU A 15 18.46 37.94 19.24
CA LEU A 15 19.54 37.70 20.21
C LEU A 15 19.08 36.87 21.42
N LEU A 16 17.85 37.08 21.90
CA LEU A 16 17.28 36.33 23.02
C LEU A 16 16.93 34.88 22.64
N VAL A 17 16.46 34.64 21.40
CA VAL A 17 16.27 33.27 20.88
C VAL A 17 17.61 32.55 20.69
N CYS A 18 18.63 33.26 20.18
CA CYS A 18 19.98 32.70 20.04
C CYS A 18 20.60 32.37 21.41
N SER A 19 20.48 33.23 22.41
CA SER A 19 21.08 32.98 23.74
C SER A 19 20.40 31.81 24.47
N LEU A 20 19.07 31.71 24.43
CA LEU A 20 18.34 30.55 24.96
C LEU A 20 18.73 29.25 24.26
N SER A 21 18.91 29.28 22.93
CA SER A 21 19.39 28.12 22.17
C SER A 21 20.80 27.69 22.61
N LEU A 22 21.70 28.65 22.83
CA LEU A 22 23.09 28.40 23.24
C LEU A 22 23.15 27.84 24.68
N VAL A 23 22.32 28.36 25.61
CA VAL A 23 22.15 27.80 26.95
C VAL A 23 21.61 26.36 26.89
N SER A 24 20.64 26.08 26.02
CA SER A 24 20.11 24.72 25.84
C SER A 24 21.18 23.73 25.33
N ILE A 25 22.07 24.17 24.43
CA ILE A 25 23.19 23.36 23.94
C ILE A 25 24.22 23.11 25.06
N LEU A 26 24.52 24.12 25.87
CA LEU A 26 25.45 24.01 27.02
C LEU A 26 24.92 23.12 28.16
N LEU A 27 23.59 23.00 28.31
CA LEU A 27 22.99 22.05 29.25
C LEU A 27 23.10 20.61 28.72
N LEU A 28 22.77 20.39 27.43
CA LEU A 28 22.88 19.08 26.79
C LEU A 28 24.32 18.54 26.79
N SER A 29 25.32 19.40 26.56
CA SER A 29 26.73 18.99 26.58
C SER A 29 27.25 18.64 27.98
N LYS A 30 26.66 19.18 29.05
CA LYS A 30 27.00 18.80 30.44
C LYS A 30 26.37 17.48 30.85
N CYS A 31 25.06 17.31 30.66
CA CYS A 31 24.38 16.05 31.02
C CYS A 31 24.93 14.83 30.27
N SER A 32 25.41 15.00 29.04
CA SER A 32 26.04 13.91 28.27
C SER A 32 27.43 13.49 28.77
N LEU A 33 28.06 14.23 29.69
CA LEU A 33 29.42 13.95 30.17
C LEU A 33 29.46 13.26 31.54
N GLU A 34 28.46 13.47 32.39
CA GLU A 34 28.36 12.80 33.70
C GLU A 34 27.90 11.33 33.56
N SER A 35 27.03 11.04 32.58
CA SER A 35 26.51 9.68 32.34
C SER A 35 27.53 8.66 31.80
N LEU A 36 28.79 9.07 31.60
CA LEU A 36 29.86 8.25 31.01
C LEU A 36 30.98 7.86 32.01
N LYS A 37 30.78 8.09 33.31
CA LYS A 37 31.85 7.93 34.32
C LYS A 37 31.51 7.07 35.55
N SER A 38 30.44 6.27 35.53
CA SER A 38 30.07 5.43 36.70
C SER A 38 29.27 4.16 36.37
N SER A 39 29.96 3.06 36.04
CA SER A 39 29.53 1.67 36.32
C SER A 39 30.60 0.65 35.90
N ASN A 40 30.74 -0.45 36.66
CA ASN A 40 31.58 -1.66 36.45
C ASN A 40 33.03 -1.57 36.98
N PRO A 41 33.68 -2.72 37.29
CA PRO A 41 33.20 -4.13 37.28
C PRO A 41 32.50 -4.49 38.63
N GLU A 42 32.37 -5.71 39.20
CA GLU A 42 32.97 -7.06 39.07
C GLU A 42 31.92 -8.11 39.56
N ASP A 43 31.93 -9.41 39.26
CA ASP A 43 32.35 -10.20 38.06
C ASP A 43 31.78 -11.65 38.16
N SER A 44 31.73 -12.44 37.07
CA SER A 44 31.79 -13.93 37.06
C SER A 44 31.68 -14.53 35.64
N ILE A 45 32.39 -15.65 35.39
CA ILE A 45 32.63 -16.27 34.08
C ILE A 45 32.30 -17.77 34.16
N ASP A 46 31.85 -18.40 33.06
CA ASP A 46 32.25 -19.77 32.69
C ASP A 46 32.01 -20.09 31.19
N ASP A 47 33.08 -20.55 30.55
CA ASP A 47 33.27 -21.37 29.33
C ASP A 47 32.61 -21.14 27.93
N LEU A 48 33.46 -21.45 26.95
CA LEU A 48 33.32 -21.49 25.48
C LEU A 48 33.70 -22.95 25.00
N PRO A 49 33.80 -23.35 23.70
CA PRO A 49 33.94 -22.54 22.49
C PRO A 49 33.17 -23.00 21.22
N ALA A 50 33.35 -22.21 20.14
CA ALA A 50 33.24 -22.64 18.75
C ALA A 50 34.43 -22.06 17.94
N PRO A 51 34.93 -22.71 16.87
CA PRO A 51 36.27 -22.46 16.31
C PRO A 51 36.35 -21.42 15.17
N ASP A 52 37.59 -21.05 14.83
CA ASP A 52 38.02 -19.99 13.91
C ASP A 52 37.76 -20.22 12.41
N LEU A 53 37.85 -19.13 11.62
CA LEU A 53 38.82 -18.92 10.52
C LEU A 53 38.71 -17.46 9.98
N PRO A 54 39.71 -16.90 9.25
CA PRO A 54 40.10 -15.49 9.43
C PRO A 54 39.66 -14.51 8.32
N GLY A 55 39.72 -13.21 8.65
CA GLY A 55 39.68 -12.08 7.72
C GLY A 55 41.08 -11.57 7.33
N LEU A 56 41.17 -10.83 6.23
CA LEU A 56 42.41 -10.24 5.69
C LEU A 56 42.68 -8.83 6.24
N ASP A 57 43.97 -8.53 6.47
CA ASP A 57 44.46 -7.19 6.82
C ASP A 57 44.27 -6.14 5.71
N LEU A 58 44.12 -4.88 6.12
CA LEU A 58 44.87 -3.77 5.53
C LEU A 58 44.97 -2.58 6.51
N ALA A 59 46.19 -2.11 6.75
CA ALA A 59 46.52 -1.25 7.89
C ALA A 59 46.20 0.25 7.70
N SER A 60 46.07 0.95 8.82
CA SER A 60 46.24 2.42 8.91
C SER A 60 47.41 2.74 9.87
N PRO A 61 48.33 3.65 9.50
CA PRO A 61 49.59 3.82 10.24
C PRO A 61 49.46 4.68 11.52
N ASN A 62 50.18 4.26 12.56
CA ASN A 62 50.38 5.00 13.82
C ASN A 62 50.88 6.44 13.62
N ARG A 63 50.50 7.33 14.54
CA ARG A 63 51.43 8.33 15.09
C ARG A 63 51.27 8.45 16.61
N ASN A 64 52.41 8.55 17.29
CA ASN A 64 52.51 8.32 18.73
C ASN A 64 52.14 9.53 19.58
N LEU A 65 51.70 9.23 20.80
CA LEU A 65 51.63 10.17 21.92
C LEU A 65 53.05 10.67 22.31
N PRO A 66 53.16 11.79 23.04
CA PRO A 66 53.72 11.63 24.38
C PRO A 66 52.94 12.37 25.47
N SER A 67 52.82 11.72 26.63
CA SER A 67 52.17 12.23 27.82
C SER A 67 53.08 13.12 28.67
N LYS A 68 52.53 14.21 29.25
CA LYS A 68 53.01 14.81 30.51
C LYS A 68 51.97 15.76 31.12
N LEU A 69 51.47 15.40 32.31
CA LEU A 69 50.88 16.38 33.24
C LEU A 69 51.97 16.86 34.20
N PRO A 70 52.04 18.17 34.48
CA PRO A 70 52.49 18.71 35.75
C PRO A 70 51.30 18.90 36.70
N GLN A 71 51.54 18.82 38.01
CA GLN A 71 50.58 19.21 39.05
C GLN A 71 50.87 20.66 39.51
N HIS A 72 49.86 21.33 40.10
CA HIS A 72 49.87 22.39 41.14
C HIS A 72 51.16 23.25 41.34
N GLU A 73 51.10 24.58 41.54
CA GLU A 73 50.18 25.35 42.41
C GLU A 73 49.88 26.80 41.93
N SER A 74 49.08 27.53 42.73
CA SER A 74 48.84 29.00 42.80
C SER A 74 47.79 29.65 41.87
N PRO A 75 46.93 30.57 42.39
CA PRO A 75 45.90 31.30 41.63
C PRO A 75 46.10 32.84 41.62
N PRO A 76 45.22 33.63 40.96
CA PRO A 76 44.51 33.37 39.71
C PRO A 76 44.91 34.39 38.62
N ALA A 77 45.19 33.92 37.40
CA ALA A 77 45.40 34.81 36.25
C ALA A 77 44.14 35.63 35.94
N SER A 78 44.31 36.86 35.44
CA SER A 78 43.23 37.84 35.40
C SER A 78 42.22 37.56 34.28
N ALA A 79 40.95 37.96 34.48
CA ALA A 79 39.91 37.83 33.45
C ALA A 79 40.26 38.59 32.14
N SER A 80 41.18 39.56 32.21
CA SER A 80 41.74 40.27 31.06
C SER A 80 42.47 39.31 30.10
N GLU A 81 43.38 38.49 30.60
CA GLU A 81 44.25 37.64 29.78
C GLU A 81 43.47 36.52 29.07
N PHE A 82 42.50 35.91 29.76
CA PHE A 82 41.61 34.93 29.15
C PHE A 82 40.74 35.57 28.05
N SER A 83 40.30 36.82 28.22
CA SER A 83 39.57 37.55 27.19
C SER A 83 40.43 37.85 25.96
N ALA A 84 41.70 38.22 26.15
CA ALA A 84 42.65 38.48 25.07
C ALA A 84 42.97 37.20 24.28
N SER A 85 43.20 36.07 24.96
CA SER A 85 43.42 34.77 24.31
C SER A 85 42.21 34.32 23.49
N LEU A 86 41.00 34.47 24.03
CA LEU A 86 39.76 34.14 23.32
C LEU A 86 39.53 35.07 22.11
N HIS A 87 39.83 36.36 22.23
CA HIS A 87 39.70 37.33 21.15
C HIS A 87 40.70 37.06 20.00
N LEU A 88 41.92 36.61 20.32
CA LEU A 88 42.92 36.21 19.33
C LEU A 88 42.47 34.94 18.56
N LEU A 89 41.93 33.94 19.26
CA LEU A 89 41.36 32.74 18.63
C LEU A 89 40.16 33.04 17.74
N LEU A 90 39.29 33.97 18.12
CA LEU A 90 38.19 34.43 17.28
C LEU A 90 38.71 35.15 16.03
N GLN A 91 39.67 36.07 16.19
CA GLN A 91 40.26 36.83 15.08
C GLN A 91 41.01 35.91 14.09
N GLN A 92 41.76 34.91 14.58
CA GLN A 92 42.36 33.90 13.72
C GLN A 92 41.29 33.13 12.92
N ARG A 93 40.16 32.77 13.56
CA ARG A 93 39.09 32.04 12.88
C ARG A 93 38.29 32.89 11.91
N GLU A 94 38.19 34.19 12.11
CA GLU A 94 37.65 35.13 11.12
C GLU A 94 38.59 35.27 9.90
N GLU A 95 39.90 35.26 10.12
CA GLU A 95 40.91 35.26 9.05
C GLU A 95 40.87 33.96 8.23
N GLU A 96 40.85 32.78 8.89
CA GLU A 96 40.69 31.47 8.23
C GLU A 96 39.41 31.40 7.39
N ASN A 97 38.28 31.87 7.93
CA ASN A 97 37.03 31.94 7.19
C ASN A 97 37.08 32.94 6.02
N ARG A 98 37.80 34.07 6.14
CA ARG A 98 37.94 35.04 5.05
C ARG A 98 38.74 34.44 3.89
N ILE A 99 39.86 33.77 4.19
CA ILE A 99 40.70 33.09 3.19
C ILE A 99 39.90 32.04 2.42
N GLU A 100 39.07 31.24 3.10
CA GLU A 100 38.23 30.23 2.44
C GLU A 100 37.08 30.86 1.62
N VAL A 101 36.48 31.96 2.09
CA VAL A 101 35.49 32.73 1.30
C VAL A 101 36.11 33.33 0.04
N ASP A 102 37.33 33.88 0.12
CA ASP A 102 38.05 34.44 -1.03
C ASP A 102 38.44 33.32 -2.02
N ARG A 103 38.90 32.16 -1.52
CA ARG A 103 39.16 30.95 -2.32
C ARG A 103 37.91 30.51 -3.09
N LEU A 104 36.80 30.27 -2.39
CA LEU A 104 35.54 29.82 -3.00
C LEU A 104 34.98 30.87 -3.98
N THR A 105 35.18 32.16 -3.70
CA THR A 105 34.80 33.24 -4.61
C THR A 105 35.64 33.23 -5.89
N ALA A 106 36.96 32.98 -5.80
CA ALA A 106 37.82 32.80 -6.96
C ALA A 106 37.46 31.55 -7.78
N GLU A 107 37.12 30.44 -7.12
CA GLU A 107 36.70 29.19 -7.77
C GLU A 107 35.36 29.36 -8.49
N ILE A 108 34.36 29.98 -7.85
CA ILE A 108 33.07 30.35 -8.48
C ILE A 108 33.27 31.30 -9.66
N LYS A 109 34.22 32.24 -9.57
CA LYS A 109 34.56 33.15 -10.68
C LYS A 109 35.17 32.38 -11.85
N ASN A 110 36.06 31.42 -11.60
CA ASN A 110 36.69 30.60 -12.62
C ASN A 110 35.68 29.67 -13.31
N LEU A 111 34.83 28.96 -12.53
CA LEU A 111 33.76 28.11 -13.04
C LEU A 111 32.75 28.89 -13.91
N LYS A 112 32.41 30.13 -13.53
CA LYS A 112 31.58 31.03 -14.37
C LYS A 112 32.27 31.42 -15.68
N LEU A 113 33.60 31.57 -15.67
CA LEU A 113 34.40 31.93 -16.85
C LEU A 113 34.51 30.75 -17.82
N GLN A 114 34.71 29.53 -17.30
CA GLN A 114 34.62 28.28 -18.07
C GLN A 114 33.22 28.07 -18.67
N LEU A 115 32.15 28.28 -17.88
CA LEU A 115 30.77 28.23 -18.38
C LEU A 115 30.55 29.23 -19.52
N PHE A 116 31.01 30.47 -19.37
CA PHE A 116 30.88 31.51 -20.40
C PHE A 116 31.61 31.14 -21.69
N GLN A 117 32.82 30.57 -21.59
CA GLN A 117 33.58 30.05 -22.73
C GLN A 117 32.83 28.90 -23.42
N TYR A 118 32.30 27.93 -22.66
CA TYR A 118 31.48 26.84 -23.20
C TYR A 118 30.20 27.32 -23.90
N THR A 119 29.55 28.38 -23.41
CA THR A 119 28.31 28.90 -24.03
C THR A 119 28.52 29.70 -25.31
N ASN A 120 29.71 30.26 -25.56
CA ASN A 120 29.97 31.19 -26.67
C ASN A 120 31.01 30.68 -27.70
N GLY A 121 31.50 29.45 -27.56
CA GLY A 121 32.72 28.97 -28.26
C GLY A 121 32.52 27.89 -29.33
N TYR A 122 31.79 28.15 -30.42
CA TYR A 122 31.90 27.38 -31.67
C TYR A 122 31.68 28.30 -32.88
N PRO A 123 32.59 28.28 -33.89
CA PRO A 123 32.45 27.28 -34.94
C PRO A 123 33.74 26.54 -35.37
N ASN A 124 33.55 25.32 -35.88
CA ASN A 124 34.45 24.47 -36.66
C ASN A 124 35.96 24.82 -36.78
N ARG A 125 36.80 23.91 -36.25
CA ARG A 125 37.93 23.37 -37.04
C ARG A 125 38.34 21.97 -36.56
N HIS A 126 38.63 21.07 -37.49
CA HIS A 126 39.33 19.81 -37.20
C HIS A 126 40.83 20.08 -37.00
N SER A 127 41.42 19.60 -35.91
CA SER A 127 42.68 18.86 -35.96
C SER A 127 42.92 18.07 -34.67
N ILE A 128 43.57 16.93 -34.83
CA ILE A 128 44.05 16.01 -33.80
C ILE A 128 44.95 16.73 -32.79
N LEU A 129 44.70 16.50 -31.50
CA LEU A 129 45.74 16.17 -30.51
C LEU A 129 45.12 15.21 -29.47
N THR A 130 45.91 14.25 -29.00
CA THR A 130 45.46 13.15 -28.12
C THR A 130 45.96 13.34 -26.71
N ASP A 131 45.05 13.36 -25.73
CA ASP A 131 45.30 12.74 -24.43
C ASP A 131 43.99 12.26 -23.78
N SER A 132 44.12 11.58 -22.65
CA SER A 132 43.25 10.55 -22.12
C SER A 132 42.22 11.07 -21.12
N SER A 133 40.95 11.09 -21.54
CA SER A 133 39.79 11.07 -20.63
C SER A 133 38.54 10.54 -21.34
N GLN A 134 38.42 9.21 -21.40
CA GLN A 134 37.22 8.56 -21.95
C GLN A 134 36.02 8.71 -21.01
N ASN A 135 35.33 9.85 -21.09
CA ASN A 135 33.91 9.91 -20.78
C ASN A 135 33.15 9.37 -22.01
N PRO A 136 32.60 8.14 -21.98
CA PRO A 136 31.83 7.62 -23.11
C PRO A 136 30.57 8.46 -23.28
N THR A 137 30.52 9.24 -24.36
CA THR A 137 29.33 9.99 -24.77
C THR A 137 28.33 9.01 -25.37
N LEU A 138 27.60 8.33 -24.47
CA LEU A 138 26.57 7.33 -24.77
C LEU A 138 25.73 7.76 -25.97
N THR A 139 25.78 6.95 -27.02
CA THR A 139 25.03 7.22 -28.25
C THR A 139 23.53 7.02 -28.02
N ASN A 140 22.71 7.65 -28.87
CA ASN A 140 21.26 7.43 -28.85
C ASN A 140 20.88 5.94 -29.02
N ALA A 141 21.73 5.14 -29.67
CA ALA A 141 21.56 3.69 -29.79
C ALA A 141 21.80 2.96 -28.45
N GLU A 142 22.84 3.33 -27.70
CA GLU A 142 23.13 2.76 -26.38
C GLU A 142 22.06 3.13 -25.34
N TYR A 143 21.58 4.38 -25.34
CA TYR A 143 20.43 4.78 -24.52
C TYR A 143 19.17 3.98 -24.85
N ALA A 144 18.85 3.78 -26.13
CA ALA A 144 17.72 2.95 -26.55
C ALA A 144 17.91 1.48 -26.16
N SER A 145 19.14 0.96 -26.24
CA SER A 145 19.51 -0.39 -25.81
C SER A 145 19.36 -0.57 -24.30
N TYR A 146 19.84 0.38 -23.49
CA TYR A 146 19.66 0.39 -22.03
C TYR A 146 18.18 0.40 -21.63
N ILE A 147 17.39 1.29 -22.24
CA ILE A 147 15.94 1.38 -21.98
C ILE A 147 15.25 0.06 -22.34
N LYS A 148 15.57 -0.53 -23.50
CA LYS A 148 15.04 -1.84 -23.91
C LYS A 148 15.45 -2.95 -22.95
N LYS A 149 16.71 -2.99 -22.51
CA LYS A 149 17.22 -3.94 -21.53
C LYS A 149 16.44 -3.85 -20.21
N GLN A 150 16.28 -2.64 -19.65
CA GLN A 150 15.54 -2.44 -18.40
C GLN A 150 14.06 -2.85 -18.51
N VAL A 151 13.40 -2.50 -19.62
CA VAL A 151 12.00 -2.90 -19.88
C VAL A 151 11.84 -4.43 -20.02
N MET A 152 12.86 -5.14 -20.51
CA MET A 152 12.87 -6.60 -20.61
C MET A 152 13.31 -7.31 -19.31
N GLN A 153 14.04 -6.63 -18.42
CA GLN A 153 14.42 -7.16 -17.10
C GLN A 153 13.34 -6.93 -16.04
N ALA A 154 12.49 -5.92 -16.20
CA ALA A 154 11.33 -5.69 -15.35
C ALA A 154 10.28 -6.80 -15.51
N GLU A 155 9.69 -7.21 -14.38
CA GLU A 155 8.63 -8.22 -14.34
C GLU A 155 7.31 -7.64 -14.89
N ILE A 156 7.23 -7.27 -16.17
CA ILE A 156 6.05 -6.66 -16.81
C ILE A 156 5.30 -7.69 -17.67
N PHE A 157 6.02 -8.43 -18.53
CA PHE A 157 5.42 -9.31 -19.55
C PHE A 157 5.17 -10.75 -19.07
N HIS A 158 5.98 -11.21 -18.12
CA HIS A 158 5.90 -12.52 -17.47
C HIS A 158 6.20 -12.34 -15.97
N GLY A 159 5.90 -13.34 -15.15
CA GLY A 159 6.39 -13.38 -13.79
C GLY A 159 7.86 -13.79 -13.74
N THR A 160 8.50 -13.57 -12.61
CA THR A 160 9.86 -14.06 -12.31
C THR A 160 9.75 -14.91 -11.05
N PRO A 161 10.20 -16.18 -11.04
CA PRO A 161 10.28 -16.95 -9.81
C PRO A 161 11.19 -16.24 -8.79
N LEU A 162 10.67 -16.01 -7.59
CA LEU A 162 11.42 -15.43 -6.47
C LEU A 162 11.75 -16.53 -5.45
N ASN A 163 12.79 -16.34 -4.64
CA ASN A 163 13.22 -17.36 -3.67
C ASN A 163 12.23 -17.49 -2.50
N ASN A 164 11.53 -16.41 -2.13
CA ASN A 164 10.61 -16.34 -1.00
C ASN A 164 9.66 -15.13 -1.11
N GLU A 165 8.67 -15.05 -0.20
CA GLU A 165 7.68 -13.97 -0.17
C GLU A 165 8.23 -12.56 0.03
N TYR A 166 9.40 -12.38 0.65
CA TYR A 166 9.95 -11.08 1.05
C TYR A 166 10.66 -10.35 -0.10
N GLU A 167 11.01 -11.06 -1.19
CA GLU A 167 11.55 -10.46 -2.41
C GLU A 167 10.46 -9.77 -3.25
N LEU A 168 9.18 -10.04 -3.00
CA LEU A 168 8.10 -9.46 -3.78
C LEU A 168 7.83 -8.00 -3.37
N ILE A 169 8.01 -7.09 -4.33
CA ILE A 169 7.66 -5.67 -4.16
C ILE A 169 6.17 -5.48 -4.54
N PRO A 170 5.29 -5.11 -3.58
CA PRO A 170 3.87 -4.91 -3.84
C PRO A 170 3.57 -3.57 -4.53
N PHE A 171 2.41 -3.52 -5.18
CA PHE A 171 1.85 -2.30 -5.77
C PHE A 171 1.11 -1.44 -4.75
N ASN A 172 1.32 -0.13 -4.88
CA ASN A 172 0.57 0.92 -4.20
C ASN A 172 -0.59 1.34 -5.12
N HIS A 173 -1.82 1.26 -4.64
CA HIS A 173 -2.98 1.78 -5.38
C HIS A 173 -3.07 3.29 -5.29
N PHE A 174 -3.47 3.96 -6.37
CA PHE A 174 -3.72 5.40 -6.38
C PHE A 174 -4.89 5.82 -7.27
N THR A 175 -5.38 7.02 -6.98
CA THR A 175 -6.31 7.82 -7.79
C THR A 175 -5.70 9.21 -7.94
N TYR A 176 -6.32 10.10 -8.73
CA TYR A 176 -5.80 11.47 -8.91
C TYR A 176 -5.60 12.26 -7.58
N SER A 177 -6.38 11.93 -6.54
CA SER A 177 -6.40 12.66 -5.27
C SER A 177 -5.89 11.88 -4.04
N ARG A 178 -5.71 10.56 -4.14
CA ARG A 178 -5.34 9.68 -3.03
C ARG A 178 -4.36 8.58 -3.45
N VAL A 179 -3.38 8.29 -2.61
CA VAL A 179 -2.52 7.10 -2.66
C VAL A 179 -2.83 6.24 -1.44
N TYR A 180 -2.89 4.93 -1.62
CA TYR A 180 -3.08 3.93 -0.57
C TYR A 180 -1.78 3.12 -0.48
N PRO A 181 -0.80 3.56 0.31
CA PRO A 181 0.52 2.96 0.28
C PRO A 181 0.53 1.57 0.94
N SER A 182 1.34 0.66 0.41
CA SER A 182 1.60 -0.65 1.04
C SER A 182 2.58 -0.55 2.20
N ASP A 183 3.65 0.25 2.03
CA ASP A 183 4.53 0.69 3.13
C ASP A 183 4.13 2.10 3.56
N LEU A 184 3.72 2.25 4.82
CA LEU A 184 3.20 3.49 5.39
C LEU A 184 4.31 4.50 5.77
N GLY A 185 5.57 4.05 5.83
CA GLY A 185 6.72 4.83 6.29
C GLY A 185 6.54 5.49 7.67
N LEU A 186 7.34 6.53 7.93
CA LEU A 186 7.31 7.30 9.18
C LEU A 186 5.92 7.91 9.48
N GLY A 187 5.14 8.23 8.45
CA GLY A 187 3.83 8.86 8.60
C GLY A 187 2.74 7.92 9.11
N LYS A 188 2.92 6.59 8.99
CA LYS A 188 1.92 5.55 9.33
C LYS A 188 0.52 5.83 8.74
N ARG A 189 0.46 6.44 7.54
CA ARG A 189 -0.78 6.86 6.86
C ARG A 189 -1.25 5.81 5.86
N VAL A 190 -2.35 5.13 6.19
CA VAL A 190 -3.02 4.16 5.30
C VAL A 190 -3.63 4.79 4.03
N VAL A 191 -3.80 6.11 4.02
CA VAL A 191 -4.18 6.89 2.84
C VAL A 191 -3.50 8.26 2.87
N GLU A 192 -2.96 8.68 1.74
CA GLU A 192 -2.23 9.95 1.57
C GLU A 192 -2.79 10.78 0.42
N LYS A 193 -2.70 12.11 0.53
CA LYS A 193 -2.82 12.98 -0.64
C LYS A 193 -1.46 13.03 -1.35
N PRO A 194 -1.36 12.76 -2.67
CA PRO A 194 -0.10 12.89 -3.38
C PRO A 194 0.35 14.36 -3.40
N ILE A 195 1.55 14.61 -2.88
CA ILE A 195 2.21 15.93 -2.78
C ILE A 195 3.67 15.85 -3.24
N GLY A 196 4.31 17.00 -3.48
CA GLY A 196 5.73 17.09 -3.84
C GLY A 196 6.12 16.19 -5.04
N TYR A 197 7.27 15.53 -4.94
CA TYR A 197 7.75 14.60 -5.96
C TYR A 197 6.78 13.45 -6.25
N LYS A 198 6.10 12.89 -5.24
CA LYS A 198 5.07 11.84 -5.44
C LYS A 198 3.90 12.33 -6.31
N ARG A 199 3.49 13.61 -6.19
CA ARG A 199 2.50 14.21 -7.10
C ARG A 199 3.06 14.43 -8.50
N LYS A 200 4.29 14.93 -8.62
CA LYS A 200 4.93 15.19 -9.93
C LYS A 200 5.06 13.91 -10.74
N ASP A 201 5.61 12.85 -10.15
CA ASP A 201 5.87 11.57 -10.82
C ASP A 201 4.59 10.88 -11.31
N LEU A 202 3.56 10.79 -10.43
CA LEU A 202 2.25 10.25 -10.82
C LEU A 202 1.57 11.08 -11.92
N LEU A 203 1.72 12.42 -11.92
CA LEU A 203 1.18 13.27 -12.99
C LEU A 203 1.95 13.10 -14.31
N GLU A 204 3.28 12.96 -14.28
CA GLU A 204 4.06 12.67 -15.50
C GLU A 204 3.67 11.32 -16.10
N ALA A 205 3.49 10.27 -15.28
CA ALA A 205 3.01 8.97 -15.73
C ALA A 205 1.59 9.05 -16.34
N LEU A 206 0.68 9.80 -15.71
CA LEU A 206 -0.68 10.04 -16.22
C LEU A 206 -0.67 10.79 -17.57
N VAL A 207 0.12 11.85 -17.69
CA VAL A 207 0.26 12.61 -18.94
C VAL A 207 0.83 11.73 -20.04
N LYS A 208 1.88 10.93 -19.79
CA LYS A 208 2.41 9.95 -20.75
C LYS A 208 1.35 8.94 -21.21
N GLY A 209 0.49 8.49 -20.30
CA GLY A 209 -0.65 7.63 -20.60
C GLY A 209 -1.66 8.30 -21.54
N LEU A 210 -2.06 9.54 -21.22
CA LEU A 210 -2.96 10.34 -22.04
C LEU A 210 -2.37 10.68 -23.41
N ASP A 211 -1.08 11.03 -23.50
CA ASP A 211 -0.40 11.30 -24.76
C ASP A 211 -0.37 10.07 -25.66
N THR A 212 -0.20 8.88 -25.07
CA THR A 212 -0.26 7.61 -25.81
C THR A 212 -1.66 7.35 -26.35
N LEU A 213 -2.68 7.47 -25.49
CA LEU A 213 -4.10 7.29 -25.86
C LEU A 213 -4.55 8.29 -26.94
N ASN A 214 -4.02 9.50 -26.92
CA ASN A 214 -4.42 10.60 -27.79
C ASN A 214 -3.55 10.75 -29.05
N LYS A 215 -2.46 9.98 -29.20
CA LYS A 215 -1.43 10.19 -30.25
C LYS A 215 -2.01 10.31 -31.68
N ASN A 216 -3.04 9.51 -31.98
CA ASN A 216 -3.70 9.47 -33.29
C ASN A 216 -5.16 9.98 -33.22
N VAL A 217 -5.54 10.75 -32.20
CA VAL A 217 -6.93 11.16 -31.94
C VAL A 217 -7.12 12.66 -32.22
N THR A 218 -7.69 12.97 -33.38
CA THR A 218 -7.98 14.34 -33.84
C THR A 218 -9.33 14.87 -33.32
N GLU A 219 -10.35 14.02 -33.18
CA GLU A 219 -11.67 14.40 -32.69
C GLU A 219 -11.66 14.73 -31.19
N LYS A 220 -11.96 15.98 -30.83
CA LYS A 220 -12.02 16.44 -29.42
C LYS A 220 -12.89 15.56 -28.52
N ILE A 221 -14.01 15.02 -29.02
CA ILE A 221 -14.94 14.17 -28.26
C ILE A 221 -14.33 12.80 -27.92
N ARG A 222 -13.45 12.26 -28.78
CA ARG A 222 -12.74 10.99 -28.54
C ARG A 222 -11.43 11.17 -27.77
N LYS A 223 -10.99 12.40 -27.51
CA LYS A 223 -9.76 12.68 -26.76
C LYS A 223 -9.95 12.31 -25.28
N TYR A 224 -9.02 11.51 -24.75
CA TYR A 224 -8.95 11.17 -23.33
C TYR A 224 -8.43 12.36 -22.51
N THR A 225 -9.03 12.55 -21.34
CA THR A 225 -8.74 13.61 -20.37
C THR A 225 -8.41 13.01 -19.01
N LEU A 226 -7.99 13.84 -18.05
CA LEU A 226 -7.80 13.41 -16.65
C LEU A 226 -9.11 12.92 -16.01
N ASP A 227 -10.27 13.35 -16.51
CA ASP A 227 -11.60 12.93 -16.04
C ASP A 227 -11.97 11.50 -16.49
N ASP A 228 -11.27 10.96 -17.49
CA ASP A 228 -11.40 9.56 -17.91
C ASP A 228 -10.52 8.62 -17.08
N PHE A 229 -9.55 9.14 -16.30
CA PHE A 229 -8.72 8.33 -15.41
C PHE A 229 -9.50 7.92 -14.17
N ILE A 230 -9.47 6.62 -13.86
CA ILE A 230 -10.20 6.05 -12.73
C ILE A 230 -9.24 5.85 -11.55
N GLU A 231 -8.22 5.03 -11.78
CA GLU A 231 -7.30 4.52 -10.76
C GLU A 231 -6.05 3.92 -11.41
N GLY A 232 -5.02 3.70 -10.61
CA GLY A 232 -3.79 3.07 -11.05
C GLY A 232 -3.09 2.29 -9.94
N LEU A 233 -2.13 1.48 -10.35
CA LEU A 233 -1.20 0.76 -9.49
C LEU A 233 0.22 1.25 -9.80
N TYR A 234 1.07 1.45 -8.79
CA TYR A 234 2.50 1.70 -9.02
C TYR A 234 3.40 0.94 -8.04
N ARG A 235 4.59 0.52 -8.50
CA ARG A 235 5.68 0.02 -7.65
C ARG A 235 7.03 0.51 -8.13
N ILE A 236 8.00 0.58 -7.22
CA ILE A 236 9.37 1.00 -7.50
C ILE A 236 10.27 -0.22 -7.27
N GLU A 237 10.84 -0.76 -8.33
CA GLU A 237 11.84 -1.84 -8.32
C GLU A 237 13.24 -1.20 -8.30
N PRO A 238 14.09 -1.44 -7.28
CA PRO A 238 15.41 -0.81 -7.17
C PRO A 238 16.35 -1.08 -8.35
N THR A 239 16.16 -2.19 -9.06
CA THR A 239 16.99 -2.64 -10.18
C THR A 239 16.53 -2.12 -11.55
N THR A 240 15.21 -1.95 -11.74
CA THR A 240 14.62 -1.67 -13.07
C THR A 240 13.95 -0.30 -13.16
N GLY A 241 13.44 0.26 -12.06
CA GLY A 241 12.79 1.57 -12.01
C GLY A 241 11.33 1.52 -11.54
N THR A 242 10.50 2.46 -12.00
CA THR A 242 9.09 2.54 -11.53
C THR A 242 8.12 2.01 -12.58
N GLN A 243 7.29 1.03 -12.24
CA GLN A 243 6.17 0.56 -13.06
C GLN A 243 4.88 1.27 -12.64
N PHE A 244 4.08 1.70 -13.62
CA PHE A 244 2.71 2.19 -13.47
C PHE A 244 1.75 1.37 -14.33
N GLU A 245 0.60 1.00 -13.77
CA GLU A 245 -0.56 0.54 -14.52
C GLU A 245 -1.69 1.57 -14.34
N LEU A 246 -2.23 2.09 -15.44
CA LEU A 246 -3.18 3.20 -15.45
C LEU A 246 -4.50 2.75 -16.08
N TYR A 247 -5.61 2.87 -15.35
CA TYR A 247 -6.93 2.42 -15.78
C TYR A 247 -7.81 3.63 -16.15
N PHE A 248 -8.21 3.69 -17.41
CA PHE A 248 -9.09 4.72 -17.96
C PHE A 248 -10.46 4.14 -18.36
N LYS A 249 -11.50 4.97 -18.32
CA LYS A 249 -12.79 4.66 -18.94
C LYS A 249 -12.65 4.77 -20.46
N SER A 250 -12.99 3.73 -21.21
CA SER A 250 -12.88 3.77 -22.68
C SER A 250 -13.83 4.80 -23.30
N LYS A 251 -13.35 5.55 -24.28
CA LYS A 251 -14.18 6.37 -25.17
C LYS A 251 -14.88 5.48 -26.22
N PRO A 252 -16.09 5.84 -26.71
CA PRO A 252 -16.73 5.13 -27.79
C PRO A 252 -15.95 5.28 -29.11
N VAL A 253 -15.73 4.15 -29.78
CA VAL A 253 -15.16 4.09 -31.14
C VAL A 253 -16.27 3.70 -32.10
N ASN A 254 -16.54 4.54 -33.10
CA ASN A 254 -17.48 4.20 -34.17
C ASN A 254 -16.87 3.08 -35.02
N LYS A 255 -17.46 1.87 -34.99
CA LYS A 255 -17.23 0.87 -36.02
C LYS A 255 -18.14 1.18 -37.20
N THR A 256 -17.58 1.27 -38.41
CA THR A 256 -18.30 1.42 -39.68
C THR A 256 -18.88 0.09 -40.19
N SER A 257 -19.28 -0.81 -39.28
CA SER A 257 -19.88 -2.09 -39.60
C SER A 257 -21.09 -2.38 -38.73
N SER A 258 -22.15 -2.87 -39.37
CA SER A 258 -23.49 -3.07 -38.82
C SER A 258 -23.56 -4.27 -37.88
N ALA A 259 -23.09 -4.08 -36.65
CA ALA A 259 -23.32 -4.99 -35.52
C ALA A 259 -23.89 -4.18 -34.36
N GLU A 260 -25.18 -4.39 -34.06
CA GLU A 260 -25.84 -3.69 -32.97
C GLU A 260 -25.25 -4.06 -31.59
N HIS A 261 -25.18 -3.08 -30.69
CA HIS A 261 -25.69 -3.15 -29.31
C HIS A 261 -24.96 -2.17 -28.35
N GLY A 262 -25.27 -0.87 -28.47
CA GLY A 262 -25.19 0.10 -27.35
C GLY A 262 -23.80 0.64 -26.96
N PRO A 263 -23.74 1.50 -25.93
CA PRO A 263 -22.54 2.29 -25.60
C PRO A 263 -21.40 1.45 -25.02
N VAL A 264 -20.18 1.76 -25.47
CA VAL A 264 -18.93 1.10 -25.04
C VAL A 264 -18.52 1.58 -23.64
N ASN A 265 -19.16 1.02 -22.61
CA ASN A 265 -18.79 1.24 -21.19
C ASN A 265 -17.51 0.47 -20.79
N GLY A 266 -16.51 0.38 -21.67
CA GLY A 266 -15.28 -0.37 -21.47
C GLY A 266 -14.26 0.31 -20.56
N PHE A 267 -13.14 -0.37 -20.34
CA PHE A 267 -11.96 0.17 -19.68
C PHE A 267 -10.72 -0.05 -20.57
N THR A 268 -9.79 0.90 -20.54
CA THR A 268 -8.53 0.82 -21.28
C THR A 268 -7.39 0.96 -20.29
N LYS A 269 -6.48 0.00 -20.28
CA LYS A 269 -5.29 -0.03 -19.43
C LYS A 269 -4.05 0.35 -20.23
N ILE A 270 -3.27 1.28 -19.69
CA ILE A 270 -1.94 1.62 -20.19
C ILE A 270 -0.91 1.17 -19.15
N VAL A 271 0.14 0.47 -19.57
CA VAL A 271 1.33 0.23 -18.74
C VAL A 271 2.41 1.22 -19.14
N VAL A 272 2.88 2.02 -18.18
CA VAL A 272 3.95 2.99 -18.34
C VAL A 272 5.09 2.60 -17.40
N MET A 273 6.34 2.80 -17.81
CA MET A 273 7.51 2.54 -16.98
C MET A 273 8.47 3.73 -17.00
N ARG A 274 9.11 4.03 -15.87
CA ARG A 274 10.27 4.93 -15.75
C ARG A 274 11.53 4.09 -15.51
N PRO A 275 12.21 3.58 -16.56
CA PRO A 275 13.33 2.65 -16.43
C PRO A 275 14.65 3.38 -16.09
N PHE A 276 14.66 4.11 -14.97
CA PHE A 276 15.68 5.12 -14.60
C PHE A 276 16.00 6.16 -15.70
N ALA A 277 15.09 6.30 -16.67
CA ALA A 277 15.15 7.14 -17.84
C ALA A 277 13.77 7.77 -18.10
N PRO A 278 13.58 8.62 -19.12
CA PRO A 278 12.27 9.20 -19.44
C PRO A 278 11.18 8.14 -19.63
N LEU A 279 9.96 8.46 -19.20
CA LEU A 279 8.82 7.53 -19.18
C LEU A 279 8.56 6.91 -20.57
N GLN A 280 8.48 5.58 -20.60
CA GLN A 280 8.15 4.78 -21.78
C GLN A 280 6.79 4.13 -21.62
N THR A 281 6.02 4.07 -22.70
CA THR A 281 4.75 3.35 -22.71
C THR A 281 4.98 1.95 -23.23
N ILE A 282 4.64 0.94 -22.44
CA ILE A 282 5.05 -0.45 -22.65
C ILE A 282 3.93 -1.24 -23.33
N THR A 283 2.69 -1.09 -22.87
CA THR A 283 1.50 -1.70 -23.48
C THR A 283 0.28 -0.78 -23.37
N SER A 284 -0.69 -1.02 -24.27
CA SER A 284 -2.03 -0.43 -24.24
C SER A 284 -3.02 -1.55 -24.54
N GLU A 285 -3.85 -1.94 -23.57
CA GLU A 285 -4.83 -3.01 -23.70
C GLU A 285 -6.26 -2.52 -23.42
N ASN A 286 -7.21 -2.90 -24.28
CA ASN A 286 -8.63 -2.69 -24.03
C ASN A 286 -9.17 -3.88 -23.23
N LEU A 287 -9.75 -3.60 -22.06
CA LEU A 287 -10.27 -4.58 -21.12
C LEU A 287 -11.75 -4.87 -21.42
N PRO A 288 -12.27 -6.07 -21.10
CA PRO A 288 -13.67 -6.43 -21.35
C PRO A 288 -14.66 -5.44 -20.74
N GLY A 289 -15.67 -5.07 -21.52
CA GLY A 289 -16.76 -4.21 -21.05
C GLY A 289 -17.75 -4.95 -20.14
N PRO A 290 -18.70 -4.23 -19.49
CA PRO A 290 -19.71 -4.81 -18.61
C PRO A 290 -20.53 -5.98 -19.17
N LYS A 291 -20.64 -6.10 -20.51
CA LYS A 291 -21.33 -7.22 -21.18
C LYS A 291 -20.48 -8.49 -21.22
N ASP A 292 -19.17 -8.31 -21.38
CA ASP A 292 -18.18 -9.37 -21.64
C ASP A 292 -17.38 -9.74 -20.38
N LYS A 293 -17.75 -9.16 -19.22
CA LYS A 293 -17.19 -9.48 -17.89
C LYS A 293 -17.14 -10.99 -17.67
N GLU A 294 -15.97 -11.50 -17.32
CA GLU A 294 -15.80 -12.90 -16.94
C GLU A 294 -16.63 -13.26 -15.69
N LEU A 295 -17.06 -14.52 -15.59
CA LEU A 295 -17.75 -15.05 -14.42
C LEU A 295 -16.72 -15.29 -13.30
N ILE A 296 -16.87 -14.60 -12.17
CA ILE A 296 -16.08 -14.89 -10.96
C ILE A 296 -16.81 -15.94 -10.14
N HIS A 297 -16.16 -17.07 -9.88
CA HIS A 297 -16.64 -18.07 -8.92
C HIS A 297 -16.08 -17.74 -7.53
N ILE A 298 -16.91 -17.10 -6.70
CA ILE A 298 -16.61 -16.87 -5.28
C ILE A 298 -16.78 -18.18 -4.50
N ILE A 299 -15.77 -18.57 -3.75
CA ILE A 299 -15.80 -19.73 -2.86
C ILE A 299 -15.72 -19.23 -1.42
N LEU A 300 -16.71 -19.61 -0.61
CA LEU A 300 -16.83 -19.21 0.80
C LEU A 300 -16.96 -20.46 1.69
N PRO A 301 -15.93 -20.80 2.48
CA PRO A 301 -16.02 -21.79 3.56
C PRO A 301 -16.87 -21.24 4.71
N LEU A 302 -17.74 -22.06 5.30
CA LEU A 302 -18.59 -21.68 6.42
C LEU A 302 -18.77 -22.84 7.42
N SER A 303 -18.89 -22.50 8.70
CA SER A 303 -19.37 -23.40 9.75
C SER A 303 -19.97 -22.54 10.86
N GLY A 304 -21.17 -22.87 11.31
CA GLY A 304 -21.98 -21.99 12.15
C GLY A 304 -22.09 -20.58 11.56
N ARG A 305 -21.94 -19.55 12.42
CA ARG A 305 -21.81 -18.13 12.04
C ARG A 305 -22.88 -17.61 11.07
N THR A 306 -24.07 -18.18 11.16
CA THR A 306 -25.22 -17.95 10.27
C THR A 306 -25.67 -16.50 10.23
N ALA A 307 -25.64 -15.80 11.38
CA ALA A 307 -25.87 -14.35 11.45
C ALA A 307 -24.83 -13.52 10.66
N THR A 308 -23.53 -13.87 10.70
CA THR A 308 -22.53 -13.20 9.84
C THR A 308 -22.78 -13.53 8.37
N PHE A 309 -23.16 -14.78 8.07
CA PHE A 309 -23.50 -15.20 6.71
C PHE A 309 -24.76 -14.49 6.16
N GLN A 310 -25.75 -14.15 6.99
CA GLN A 310 -26.86 -13.28 6.61
C GLN A 310 -26.35 -11.89 6.20
N ASN A 311 -25.52 -11.25 7.02
CA ASN A 311 -24.94 -9.92 6.72
C ASN A 311 -24.06 -9.97 5.45
N PHE A 312 -23.36 -11.08 5.20
CA PHE A 312 -22.64 -11.32 3.94
C PHE A 312 -23.60 -11.42 2.75
N MET A 313 -24.64 -12.25 2.85
CA MET A 313 -25.60 -12.49 1.76
C MET A 313 -26.37 -11.22 1.36
N ASP A 314 -26.74 -10.37 2.33
CA ASP A 314 -27.43 -9.11 2.04
C ASP A 314 -26.54 -8.11 1.27
N LYS A 315 -25.22 -8.15 1.50
CA LYS A 315 -24.22 -7.38 0.74
C LYS A 315 -23.96 -8.03 -0.62
N PHE A 316 -23.86 -9.36 -0.69
CA PHE A 316 -23.70 -10.12 -1.94
C PHE A 316 -24.87 -9.91 -2.91
N VAL A 317 -26.11 -9.85 -2.42
CA VAL A 317 -27.29 -9.48 -3.21
C VAL A 317 -27.13 -8.08 -3.82
N LYS A 318 -26.74 -7.09 -3.02
CA LYS A 318 -26.61 -5.69 -3.47
C LYS A 318 -25.44 -5.50 -4.45
N ILE A 319 -24.31 -6.16 -4.23
CA ILE A 319 -23.05 -5.90 -4.93
C ILE A 319 -22.77 -6.94 -6.01
N GLY A 320 -22.82 -8.23 -5.66
CA GLY A 320 -22.63 -9.33 -6.60
C GLY A 320 -23.80 -9.47 -7.57
N LEU A 321 -25.00 -9.75 -7.06
CA LEU A 321 -26.14 -10.13 -7.90
C LEU A 321 -26.81 -8.95 -8.63
N LYS A 322 -26.90 -7.76 -8.01
CA LYS A 322 -27.55 -6.58 -8.60
C LYS A 322 -26.63 -5.66 -9.41
N ASN A 323 -25.41 -5.41 -8.91
CA ASN A 323 -24.49 -4.45 -9.51
C ASN A 323 -23.54 -5.11 -10.52
N ASP A 324 -22.73 -6.10 -10.10
CA ASP A 324 -21.78 -6.77 -11.01
C ASP A 324 -22.45 -7.77 -11.98
N ARG A 325 -23.41 -8.56 -11.49
CA ARG A 325 -24.23 -9.55 -12.22
C ARG A 325 -23.46 -10.74 -12.83
N ARG A 326 -22.13 -10.81 -12.69
CA ARG A 326 -21.25 -11.82 -13.30
C ARG A 326 -20.43 -12.54 -12.23
N VAL A 327 -21.14 -13.00 -11.20
CA VAL A 327 -20.63 -13.81 -10.09
C VAL A 327 -21.44 -15.08 -9.89
N HIS A 328 -20.78 -16.15 -9.45
CA HIS A 328 -21.39 -17.34 -8.86
C HIS A 328 -20.80 -17.54 -7.46
N LEU A 329 -21.62 -17.90 -6.47
CA LEU A 329 -21.17 -18.19 -5.10
C LEU A 329 -21.38 -19.67 -4.76
N THR A 330 -20.29 -20.39 -4.50
CA THR A 330 -20.34 -21.67 -3.76
C THR A 330 -20.06 -21.39 -2.29
N VAL A 331 -21.02 -21.73 -1.43
CA VAL A 331 -20.80 -21.88 0.01
C VAL A 331 -20.40 -23.33 0.27
N VAL A 332 -19.28 -23.55 0.96
CA VAL A 332 -18.83 -24.87 1.42
C VAL A 332 -19.01 -24.96 2.92
N TYR A 333 -20.08 -25.61 3.35
CA TYR A 333 -20.54 -25.67 4.73
C TYR A 333 -20.01 -26.91 5.45
N PHE A 334 -19.48 -26.73 6.64
CA PHE A 334 -18.94 -27.80 7.50
C PHE A 334 -19.82 -28.02 8.73
N GLY A 335 -20.18 -29.29 8.98
CA GLY A 335 -21.00 -29.73 10.10
C GLY A 335 -22.51 -29.54 9.89
N GLU A 336 -23.29 -30.04 10.84
CA GLU A 336 -24.76 -29.99 10.80
C GLU A 336 -25.34 -28.77 11.54
N GLU A 337 -24.63 -28.27 12.57
CA GLU A 337 -25.02 -27.08 13.33
C GLU A 337 -25.15 -25.87 12.39
N GLY A 338 -26.30 -25.18 12.43
CA GLY A 338 -26.60 -24.03 11.57
C GLY A 338 -26.85 -24.34 10.09
N LEU A 339 -26.62 -25.57 9.61
CA LEU A 339 -26.74 -25.93 8.19
C LEU A 339 -28.16 -25.73 7.64
N ALA A 340 -29.18 -25.99 8.45
CA ALA A 340 -30.58 -25.73 8.11
C ALA A 340 -30.88 -24.23 7.96
N GLU A 341 -30.29 -23.38 8.80
CA GLU A 341 -30.42 -21.93 8.73
C GLU A 341 -29.67 -21.37 7.50
N ALA A 342 -28.44 -21.83 7.23
CA ALA A 342 -27.69 -21.45 6.03
C ALA A 342 -28.46 -21.81 4.73
N ARG A 343 -29.11 -22.98 4.69
CA ARG A 343 -30.05 -23.36 3.60
C ARG A 343 -31.23 -22.39 3.51
N SER A 344 -31.83 -22.00 4.65
CA SER A 344 -32.93 -21.03 4.69
C SER A 344 -32.51 -19.65 4.18
N ILE A 345 -31.36 -19.14 4.59
CA ILE A 345 -30.79 -17.85 4.15
C ILE A 345 -30.61 -17.85 2.62
N MET A 346 -29.97 -18.89 2.05
CA MET A 346 -29.80 -19.00 0.60
C MET A 346 -31.14 -19.17 -0.14
N SER A 347 -32.06 -19.96 0.40
CA SER A 347 -33.40 -20.16 -0.18
C SER A 347 -34.21 -18.87 -0.22
N ARG A 348 -34.13 -18.04 0.83
CA ARG A 348 -34.79 -16.73 0.88
C ARG A 348 -34.29 -15.81 -0.23
N VAL A 349 -32.99 -15.84 -0.54
CA VAL A 349 -32.40 -15.06 -1.64
C VAL A 349 -32.88 -15.56 -3.01
N LEU A 350 -33.07 -16.87 -3.18
CA LEU A 350 -33.64 -17.47 -4.40
C LEU A 350 -35.13 -17.16 -4.58
N MET A 351 -35.90 -17.13 -3.48
CA MET A 351 -37.36 -16.87 -3.49
C MET A 351 -37.70 -15.37 -3.59
N THR A 352 -36.80 -14.49 -3.14
CA THR A 352 -37.04 -13.04 -3.13
C THR A 352 -37.05 -12.48 -4.56
N LYS A 353 -38.24 -12.10 -5.04
CA LYS A 353 -38.39 -11.38 -6.32
C LYS A 353 -37.47 -10.16 -6.35
N ASN A 354 -36.83 -9.93 -7.50
CA ASN A 354 -35.84 -8.87 -7.70
C ASN A 354 -34.56 -8.97 -6.83
N SER A 355 -34.19 -10.15 -6.32
CA SER A 355 -32.86 -10.36 -5.70
C SER A 355 -31.73 -10.43 -6.73
N GLY A 356 -32.00 -11.01 -7.91
CA GLY A 356 -31.00 -11.41 -8.91
C GLY A 356 -30.41 -12.81 -8.66
N GLY A 357 -30.80 -13.47 -7.58
CA GLY A 357 -30.42 -14.85 -7.26
C GLY A 357 -31.17 -15.87 -8.12
N ASN A 358 -30.48 -16.94 -8.50
CA ASN A 358 -31.05 -18.12 -9.17
C ASN A 358 -30.12 -19.32 -8.94
N SER A 359 -30.57 -20.53 -9.29
CA SER A 359 -29.85 -21.81 -9.13
C SER A 359 -28.49 -21.87 -9.83
N ASN A 360 -28.25 -21.00 -10.83
CA ASN A 360 -27.03 -21.00 -11.64
C ASN A 360 -25.97 -20.03 -11.08
N ASN A 361 -26.33 -19.22 -10.08
CA ASN A 361 -25.46 -18.21 -9.44
C ASN A 361 -25.23 -18.48 -7.94
N LEU A 362 -25.95 -19.43 -7.32
CA LEU A 362 -25.85 -19.79 -5.91
C LEU A 362 -25.79 -21.31 -5.76
N ARG A 363 -24.81 -21.82 -5.01
CA ARG A 363 -24.62 -23.25 -4.72
C ARG A 363 -24.19 -23.48 -3.28
N LEU A 364 -24.73 -24.53 -2.66
CA LEU A 364 -24.32 -25.00 -1.33
C LEU A 364 -23.71 -26.40 -1.47
N LEU A 365 -22.51 -26.60 -0.90
CA LEU A 365 -21.88 -27.90 -0.71
C LEU A 365 -21.78 -28.16 0.79
N ALA A 366 -22.49 -29.15 1.31
CA ALA A 366 -22.38 -29.54 2.72
C ALA A 366 -21.36 -30.69 2.87
N LEU A 367 -20.54 -30.62 3.92
CA LEU A 367 -19.54 -31.60 4.31
C LEU A 367 -19.78 -31.95 5.79
N ASN A 368 -19.97 -33.24 6.10
CA ASN A 368 -20.09 -33.69 7.49
C ASN A 368 -18.70 -33.93 8.08
N GLU A 369 -17.97 -32.84 8.29
CA GLU A 369 -16.58 -32.80 8.74
C GLU A 369 -16.36 -31.59 9.66
N THR A 370 -15.28 -31.59 10.43
CA THR A 370 -14.82 -30.40 11.16
C THR A 370 -14.32 -29.32 10.18
N PHE A 371 -14.50 -28.05 10.56
CA PHE A 371 -14.17 -26.92 9.69
C PHE A 371 -12.67 -26.82 9.39
N SER A 372 -12.31 -26.89 8.11
CA SER A 372 -10.99 -26.52 7.60
C SER A 372 -11.12 -25.53 6.44
N ARG A 373 -10.53 -24.34 6.59
CA ARG A 373 -10.57 -23.26 5.59
C ARG A 373 -9.94 -23.69 4.27
N GLY A 374 -8.72 -24.23 4.31
CA GLY A 374 -8.01 -24.72 3.13
C GLY A 374 -8.76 -25.83 2.40
N LYS A 375 -9.29 -26.82 3.13
CA LYS A 375 -10.11 -27.89 2.56
C LYS A 375 -11.40 -27.37 1.94
N GLY A 376 -12.07 -26.40 2.57
CA GLY A 376 -13.27 -25.76 2.05
C GLY A 376 -13.02 -25.03 0.74
N LEU A 377 -11.95 -24.22 0.69
CA LEU A 377 -11.52 -23.53 -0.52
C LEU A 377 -11.11 -24.52 -1.63
N ARG A 378 -10.39 -25.60 -1.29
CA ARG A 378 -10.01 -26.67 -2.24
C ARG A 378 -11.24 -27.35 -2.84
N VAL A 379 -12.17 -27.84 -2.01
CA VAL A 379 -13.38 -28.54 -2.47
C VAL A 379 -14.25 -27.64 -3.35
N GLY A 380 -14.35 -26.34 -3.03
CA GLY A 380 -15.05 -25.37 -3.86
C GLY A 380 -14.38 -25.13 -5.22
N ALA A 381 -13.04 -25.10 -5.26
CA ALA A 381 -12.24 -24.92 -6.47
C ALA A 381 -12.26 -26.17 -7.37
N GLU A 382 -12.08 -27.36 -6.81
CA GLU A 382 -12.18 -28.63 -7.52
C GLU A 382 -13.57 -28.82 -8.13
N ARG A 383 -14.62 -28.62 -7.31
CA ARG A 383 -16.02 -28.79 -7.71
C ARG A 383 -16.62 -27.51 -8.29
N ALA A 384 -15.81 -26.65 -8.91
CA ALA A 384 -16.24 -25.39 -9.51
C ALA A 384 -17.45 -25.57 -10.45
N PHE A 385 -18.32 -24.56 -10.53
CA PHE A 385 -19.55 -24.65 -11.31
C PHE A 385 -19.27 -24.41 -12.79
N ASP A 386 -19.60 -25.40 -13.63
CA ASP A 386 -19.57 -25.28 -15.09
C ASP A 386 -21.02 -25.08 -15.60
N PRO A 387 -21.38 -23.88 -16.11
CA PRO A 387 -22.72 -23.59 -16.60
C PRO A 387 -23.14 -24.45 -17.78
N ASP A 388 -22.19 -24.95 -18.58
CA ASP A 388 -22.49 -25.68 -19.81
C ASP A 388 -22.63 -27.18 -19.54
N GLN A 389 -21.85 -27.75 -18.61
CA GLN A 389 -22.13 -29.09 -18.06
C GLN A 389 -23.51 -29.18 -17.39
N SER A 390 -23.95 -28.11 -16.69
CA SER A 390 -25.26 -28.11 -16.01
C SER A 390 -26.44 -28.32 -16.97
N LYS A 391 -26.32 -27.86 -18.22
CA LYS A 391 -27.32 -28.05 -19.29
C LYS A 391 -27.22 -29.45 -19.91
N THR A 392 -26.01 -29.97 -20.07
CA THR A 392 -25.75 -31.30 -20.63
C THR A 392 -26.29 -32.40 -19.72
N LEU A 393 -26.03 -32.33 -18.41
CA LEU A 393 -26.54 -33.31 -17.43
C LEU A 393 -28.08 -33.37 -17.40
N GLN A 394 -28.76 -32.23 -17.50
CA GLN A 394 -30.23 -32.16 -17.61
C GLN A 394 -30.78 -32.73 -18.93
N LYS A 395 -29.94 -32.84 -19.97
CA LYS A 395 -30.29 -33.42 -21.27
C LYS A 395 -30.03 -34.93 -21.29
N GLU A 396 -28.91 -35.38 -20.73
CA GLU A 396 -28.55 -36.80 -20.59
C GLU A 396 -29.53 -37.55 -19.68
N GLN A 397 -30.04 -36.91 -18.62
CA GLN A 397 -31.10 -37.47 -17.78
C GLN A 397 -32.45 -37.69 -18.51
N LYS A 398 -32.61 -37.19 -19.74
CA LYS A 398 -33.75 -37.47 -20.62
C LYS A 398 -33.44 -38.50 -21.72
N SER A 399 -32.21 -38.97 -21.83
CA SER A 399 -31.75 -39.93 -22.86
C SER A 399 -30.99 -41.11 -22.23
N ALA A 400 -31.57 -41.72 -21.20
CA ALA A 400 -30.97 -42.81 -20.46
C ALA A 400 -30.98 -44.14 -21.25
N LYS A 401 -29.97 -44.37 -22.10
CA LYS A 401 -29.55 -45.72 -22.52
C LYS A 401 -28.08 -45.75 -22.98
N SER A 402 -27.31 -46.64 -22.34
CA SER A 402 -26.02 -47.21 -22.77
C SER A 402 -24.93 -46.30 -23.34
N SER A 403 -23.87 -46.03 -22.56
CA SER A 403 -22.48 -46.48 -22.86
C SER A 403 -21.47 -45.91 -21.86
N GLU A 404 -20.70 -46.74 -21.18
CA GLU A 404 -19.61 -46.28 -20.30
C GLU A 404 -18.36 -45.89 -21.09
N LYS A 405 -18.28 -44.63 -21.49
CA LYS A 405 -17.01 -43.95 -21.79
C LYS A 405 -17.06 -42.52 -21.25
N SER A 406 -16.53 -42.32 -20.05
CA SER A 406 -16.45 -41.01 -19.39
C SER A 406 -15.41 -40.12 -20.10
N PHE A 407 -15.78 -39.61 -21.27
CA PHE A 407 -15.00 -38.63 -22.01
C PHE A 407 -15.00 -37.33 -21.20
N LYS A 408 -13.93 -37.08 -20.44
CA LYS A 408 -13.76 -35.85 -19.65
C LYS A 408 -13.70 -34.64 -20.60
N VAL A 409 -14.86 -34.07 -20.90
CA VAL A 409 -14.98 -32.76 -21.53
C VAL A 409 -14.10 -31.79 -20.74
N PRO A 410 -13.15 -31.08 -21.38
CA PRO A 410 -12.30 -30.14 -20.67
C PRO A 410 -13.16 -29.06 -20.00
N GLN A 411 -13.26 -29.13 -18.66
CA GLN A 411 -14.01 -28.14 -17.90
C GLN A 411 -13.45 -26.76 -18.23
N LYS A 412 -14.33 -25.85 -18.64
CA LYS A 412 -13.95 -24.48 -18.97
C LYS A 412 -13.26 -23.85 -17.76
N ASP A 413 -12.08 -23.26 -17.98
CA ASP A 413 -11.35 -22.63 -16.89
C ASP A 413 -12.14 -21.43 -16.32
N VAL A 414 -12.01 -21.21 -15.02
CA VAL A 414 -12.81 -20.24 -14.26
C VAL A 414 -11.93 -19.40 -13.36
N LEU A 415 -12.25 -18.12 -13.30
CA LEU A 415 -11.68 -17.17 -12.35
C LEU A 415 -12.30 -17.39 -10.97
N LEU A 416 -11.53 -17.92 -10.04
CA LEU A 416 -11.92 -18.12 -8.65
C LEU A 416 -11.66 -16.85 -7.83
N PHE A 417 -12.50 -16.59 -6.83
CA PHE A 417 -12.22 -15.66 -5.73
C PHE A 417 -12.38 -16.39 -4.40
N MET A 418 -11.29 -16.53 -3.65
CA MET A 418 -11.29 -17.13 -2.32
C MET A 418 -11.66 -16.07 -1.28
N CYS A 419 -12.73 -16.32 -0.52
CA CYS A 419 -13.41 -15.30 0.26
C CYS A 419 -13.89 -15.84 1.62
N ASP A 420 -13.71 -15.04 2.68
CA ASP A 420 -14.20 -15.37 4.02
C ASP A 420 -15.51 -14.63 4.33
N VAL A 421 -16.32 -15.14 5.26
CA VAL A 421 -17.64 -14.57 5.59
C VAL A 421 -17.57 -13.14 6.16
N ASP A 422 -16.43 -12.75 6.73
CA ASP A 422 -16.18 -11.40 7.27
C ASP A 422 -15.71 -10.38 6.20
N ILE A 423 -15.62 -10.79 4.93
CA ILE A 423 -15.16 -9.92 3.84
C ILE A 423 -16.32 -9.12 3.22
N VAL A 424 -16.14 -7.80 3.14
CA VAL A 424 -17.00 -6.89 2.39
C VAL A 424 -16.23 -6.35 1.20
N PHE A 425 -16.65 -6.71 -0.01
CA PHE A 425 -16.05 -6.26 -1.26
C PHE A 425 -17.02 -5.42 -2.09
N SER A 426 -16.48 -4.57 -2.95
CA SER A 426 -17.19 -3.71 -3.89
C SER A 426 -17.25 -4.31 -5.30
N ALA A 427 -18.12 -3.79 -6.17
CA ALA A 427 -18.12 -4.18 -7.58
C ALA A 427 -16.82 -3.77 -8.31
N ARG A 428 -16.10 -2.75 -7.80
CA ARG A 428 -14.78 -2.35 -8.33
C ARG A 428 -13.67 -3.31 -7.96
N PHE A 429 -13.73 -3.93 -6.78
CA PHE A 429 -12.84 -5.04 -6.45
C PHE A 429 -13.02 -6.22 -7.43
N LEU A 430 -14.28 -6.57 -7.77
CA LEU A 430 -14.57 -7.60 -8.76
C LEU A 430 -14.09 -7.24 -10.18
N ASP A 431 -14.07 -5.97 -10.56
CA ASP A 431 -13.41 -5.51 -11.79
C ASP A 431 -11.90 -5.75 -11.74
N ARG A 432 -11.23 -5.30 -10.66
CA ARG A 432 -9.78 -5.43 -10.49
C ARG A 432 -9.30 -6.87 -10.43
N CYS A 433 -10.07 -7.79 -9.85
CA CYS A 433 -9.78 -9.22 -9.94
C CYS A 433 -9.62 -9.67 -11.40
N ARG A 434 -10.61 -9.39 -12.25
CA ARG A 434 -10.57 -9.73 -13.69
C ARG A 434 -9.43 -9.04 -14.42
N TRP A 435 -9.11 -7.79 -14.07
CA TRP A 435 -8.03 -7.04 -14.71
C TRP A 435 -6.64 -7.56 -14.32
N ASN A 436 -6.48 -8.06 -13.09
CA ASN A 436 -5.20 -8.47 -12.53
C ASN A 436 -4.90 -9.96 -12.66
N THR A 437 -5.88 -10.83 -12.93
CA THR A 437 -5.66 -12.24 -13.26
C THR A 437 -5.48 -12.50 -14.76
N LYS A 438 -4.81 -13.60 -15.12
CA LYS A 438 -4.79 -14.17 -16.49
C LYS A 438 -4.25 -15.61 -16.45
N PRO A 439 -4.88 -16.62 -17.11
CA PRO A 439 -4.48 -18.01 -16.97
C PRO A 439 -3.03 -18.24 -17.36
N GLY A 440 -2.27 -18.95 -16.53
CA GLY A 440 -0.86 -19.25 -16.76
C GLY A 440 0.08 -18.04 -16.70
N LYS A 441 -0.42 -16.85 -16.32
CA LYS A 441 0.33 -15.58 -16.47
C LYS A 441 0.24 -14.61 -15.30
N LYS A 442 -0.93 -14.44 -14.67
CA LYS A 442 -1.10 -13.51 -13.54
C LYS A 442 -2.07 -14.04 -12.48
N VAL A 443 -1.71 -13.86 -11.22
CA VAL A 443 -2.56 -14.08 -10.04
C VAL A 443 -2.69 -12.79 -9.23
N TYR A 444 -3.83 -12.55 -8.58
CA TYR A 444 -4.11 -11.31 -7.85
C TYR A 444 -4.32 -11.54 -6.34
N TYR A 445 -3.41 -11.01 -5.54
CA TYR A 445 -3.40 -11.08 -4.07
C TYR A 445 -3.65 -9.70 -3.45
N PRO A 446 -4.92 -9.25 -3.34
CA PRO A 446 -5.26 -7.97 -2.70
C PRO A 446 -4.74 -7.88 -1.26
N VAL A 447 -4.16 -6.73 -0.91
CA VAL A 447 -3.90 -6.34 0.48
C VAL A 447 -5.17 -5.67 1.00
N VAL A 448 -5.86 -6.38 1.91
CA VAL A 448 -7.22 -6.04 2.38
C VAL A 448 -7.18 -5.02 3.52
N PHE A 449 -8.08 -4.03 3.50
CA PHE A 449 -8.22 -3.11 4.63
C PHE A 449 -8.95 -3.79 5.80
N SER A 450 -8.30 -3.93 6.95
CA SER A 450 -8.85 -4.61 8.12
C SER A 450 -9.28 -3.59 9.16
N LEU A 451 -10.55 -3.65 9.55
CA LEU A 451 -11.12 -2.75 10.54
C LEU A 451 -10.67 -3.12 11.96
N TYR A 452 -10.55 -2.11 12.80
CA TYR A 452 -10.32 -2.25 14.24
C TYR A 452 -11.61 -2.59 15.00
N ASN A 453 -11.48 -2.96 16.27
CA ASN A 453 -12.60 -3.25 17.16
C ASN A 453 -13.48 -2.00 17.32
N PRO A 454 -14.73 -2.00 16.82
CA PRO A 454 -15.56 -0.80 16.87
C PRO A 454 -15.89 -0.38 18.30
N HIS A 455 -16.04 -1.35 19.21
CA HIS A 455 -16.29 -1.11 20.63
C HIS A 455 -15.08 -0.53 21.37
N VAL A 456 -13.92 -0.42 20.71
CA VAL A 456 -12.74 0.29 21.21
C VAL A 456 -12.56 1.63 20.46
N VAL A 457 -12.53 1.62 19.12
CA VAL A 457 -12.11 2.82 18.37
C VAL A 457 -13.13 3.95 18.36
N TYR A 458 -14.44 3.66 18.49
CA TYR A 458 -15.48 4.69 18.59
C TYR A 458 -15.70 5.16 20.04
N THR A 459 -15.68 4.24 21.00
CA THR A 459 -15.85 4.55 22.43
C THR A 459 -14.72 5.43 22.97
N LEU A 460 -13.47 5.19 22.55
CA LEU A 460 -12.32 6.07 22.80
C LEU A 460 -12.49 7.51 22.29
N GLN A 461 -13.44 7.75 21.37
CA GLN A 461 -13.74 9.08 20.83
C GLN A 461 -15.02 9.68 21.43
N GLY A 462 -15.63 9.04 22.44
CA GLY A 462 -16.94 9.43 22.98
C GLY A 462 -18.08 9.25 21.98
N LYS A 463 -17.95 8.32 21.03
CA LYS A 463 -18.94 8.07 19.96
C LYS A 463 -19.60 6.71 20.13
N GLU A 464 -20.88 6.66 19.77
CA GLU A 464 -21.58 5.39 19.55
C GLU A 464 -20.95 4.60 18.39
N VAL A 465 -21.16 3.30 18.37
CA VAL A 465 -20.70 2.42 17.28
C VAL A 465 -21.65 2.59 16.08
N PRO A 466 -21.18 3.10 14.92
CA PRO A 466 -22.02 3.27 13.75
C PRO A 466 -22.27 1.94 13.03
N SER A 467 -23.18 1.90 12.06
CA SER A 467 -23.53 0.64 11.36
C SER A 467 -22.35 0.08 10.55
N GLU A 468 -22.33 -1.23 10.30
CA GLU A 468 -21.24 -1.90 9.56
C GLU A 468 -20.88 -1.22 8.23
N ASN A 469 -21.84 -0.59 7.54
CA ASN A 469 -21.61 0.10 6.26
C ASN A 469 -20.90 1.45 6.44
N GLU A 470 -21.17 2.15 7.55
CA GLU A 470 -20.54 3.42 7.91
C GLU A 470 -19.13 3.22 8.49
N GLN A 471 -18.85 2.02 9.01
CA GLN A 471 -17.49 1.61 9.42
C GLN A 471 -16.53 1.36 8.25
N LEU A 472 -17.01 1.31 6.98
CA LEU A 472 -16.20 1.05 5.77
C LEU A 472 -15.34 2.25 5.32
N VAL A 473 -14.65 2.89 6.27
CA VAL A 473 -13.82 4.07 6.07
C VAL A 473 -12.34 3.68 6.17
N ILE A 474 -11.56 4.04 5.16
CA ILE A 474 -10.09 3.87 5.16
C ILE A 474 -9.47 5.06 5.90
N SER A 475 -9.17 4.87 7.18
CA SER A 475 -8.46 5.83 8.03
C SER A 475 -7.51 5.10 8.98
N ARG A 476 -6.42 5.77 9.39
CA ARG A 476 -5.45 5.26 10.39
C ARG A 476 -6.14 4.90 11.72
N ASP A 477 -7.27 5.54 12.01
CA ASP A 477 -7.97 5.41 13.29
C ASP A 477 -9.15 4.43 13.23
N THR A 478 -9.44 3.85 12.05
CA THR A 478 -10.51 2.85 11.80
C THR A 478 -9.97 1.49 11.37
N GLY A 479 -8.76 1.40 10.82
CA GLY A 479 -8.16 0.13 10.41
C GLY A 479 -6.76 0.27 9.81
N PHE A 480 -6.27 -0.83 9.23
CA PHE A 480 -4.94 -0.94 8.63
C PHE A 480 -4.93 -1.85 7.39
N TRP A 481 -3.90 -1.70 6.54
CA TRP A 481 -3.66 -2.63 5.43
C TRP A 481 -3.07 -3.94 5.94
N ARG A 482 -3.75 -5.08 5.73
CA ARG A 482 -3.27 -6.40 6.15
C ARG A 482 -2.25 -6.98 5.15
N ASP A 483 -1.08 -6.36 5.11
CA ASP A 483 0.10 -6.74 4.33
C ASP A 483 0.58 -8.18 4.59
N PHE A 484 0.35 -8.72 5.79
CA PHE A 484 0.67 -10.10 6.17
C PHE A 484 -0.40 -11.17 5.82
N GLY A 485 -1.54 -10.80 5.21
CA GLY A 485 -2.65 -11.73 4.92
C GLY A 485 -2.73 -12.12 3.45
N TYR A 486 -2.89 -13.41 3.15
CA TYR A 486 -2.93 -13.95 1.78
C TYR A 486 -4.23 -14.69 1.45
N GLY A 487 -5.09 -14.96 2.45
CA GLY A 487 -6.30 -15.76 2.30
C GLY A 487 -7.33 -15.27 1.29
N MET A 488 -7.31 -13.99 0.92
CA MET A 488 -8.13 -13.43 -0.16
C MET A 488 -7.29 -13.36 -1.43
N THR A 489 -7.61 -14.20 -2.41
CA THR A 489 -6.94 -14.29 -3.71
C THR A 489 -7.94 -14.45 -4.84
N CYS A 490 -7.66 -13.79 -5.96
CA CYS A 490 -8.32 -13.99 -7.24
C CYS A 490 -7.35 -14.70 -8.19
N GLN A 491 -7.72 -15.89 -8.68
CA GLN A 491 -6.83 -16.78 -9.43
C GLN A 491 -7.62 -17.76 -10.30
N TYR A 492 -7.02 -18.25 -11.39
CA TYR A 492 -7.68 -19.27 -12.22
C TYR A 492 -7.61 -20.66 -11.59
N ARG A 493 -8.64 -21.47 -11.85
CA ARG A 493 -8.70 -22.86 -11.40
C ARG A 493 -7.57 -23.70 -12.03
N SER A 494 -7.25 -23.48 -13.30
CA SER A 494 -6.10 -24.12 -13.95
C SER A 494 -4.79 -23.85 -13.22
N ASP A 495 -4.53 -22.58 -12.88
CA ASP A 495 -3.33 -22.16 -12.15
C ASP A 495 -3.29 -22.71 -10.72
N PHE A 496 -4.41 -22.69 -9.99
CA PHE A 496 -4.52 -23.27 -8.64
C PHE A 496 -4.18 -24.78 -8.63
N LEU A 497 -4.68 -25.52 -9.62
CA LEU A 497 -4.36 -26.95 -9.78
C LEU A 497 -2.91 -27.15 -10.23
N LYS A 498 -2.38 -26.30 -11.12
CA LYS A 498 -0.99 -26.35 -11.60
C LYS A 498 0.02 -26.16 -10.46
N VAL A 499 -0.25 -25.27 -9.50
CA VAL A 499 0.61 -25.08 -8.30
C VAL A 499 0.37 -26.12 -7.20
N LYS A 500 -0.41 -27.19 -7.46
CA LYS A 500 -0.82 -28.22 -6.48
C LYS A 500 -1.59 -27.67 -5.26
N GLY A 501 -2.37 -26.60 -5.47
CA GLY A 501 -3.35 -26.08 -4.50
C GLY A 501 -2.83 -25.83 -3.08
N PHE A 502 -3.75 -25.98 -2.11
CA PHE A 502 -3.40 -25.95 -0.69
C PHE A 502 -2.54 -27.15 -0.29
N ASP A 503 -1.85 -27.02 0.82
CA ASP A 503 -1.22 -28.16 1.49
C ASP A 503 -2.25 -28.91 2.34
N GLU A 504 -2.17 -30.25 2.38
CA GLU A 504 -3.14 -31.10 3.08
C GLU A 504 -2.67 -31.45 4.50
N ASP A 505 -1.36 -31.37 4.76
CA ASP A 505 -0.74 -31.65 6.07
C ASP A 505 -0.99 -30.51 7.11
N ILE A 506 -1.55 -29.38 6.67
CA ILE A 506 -1.88 -28.23 7.54
C ILE A 506 -3.19 -28.51 8.28
N VAL A 507 -3.06 -29.09 9.47
CA VAL A 507 -4.16 -29.29 10.42
C VAL A 507 -4.32 -28.07 11.34
N GLY A 508 -5.56 -27.65 11.59
CA GLY A 508 -5.89 -26.54 12.50
C GLY A 508 -6.11 -25.21 11.77
N TRP A 509 -5.55 -24.12 12.33
CA TRP A 509 -5.79 -22.74 11.85
C TRP A 509 -4.52 -22.06 11.32
N GLY A 510 -4.61 -21.56 10.09
CA GLY A 510 -3.65 -20.61 9.51
C GLY A 510 -2.41 -21.24 8.88
N GLY A 511 -1.82 -20.50 7.94
CA GLY A 511 -0.62 -20.87 7.19
C GLY A 511 -0.91 -21.50 5.82
N GLU A 512 -2.14 -21.94 5.56
CA GLU A 512 -2.53 -22.52 4.27
C GLU A 512 -2.51 -21.47 3.15
N ASP A 513 -2.83 -20.22 3.48
CA ASP A 513 -2.76 -19.09 2.57
C ASP A 513 -1.32 -18.65 2.27
N VAL A 514 -0.45 -18.61 3.28
CA VAL A 514 0.99 -18.37 3.14
C VAL A 514 1.65 -19.44 2.26
N MET A 515 1.33 -20.72 2.46
CA MET A 515 1.92 -21.81 1.67
C MET A 515 1.41 -21.80 0.22
N LEU A 516 0.13 -21.49 -0.03
CA LEU A 516 -0.35 -21.27 -1.40
C LEU A 516 0.32 -20.06 -2.05
N TYR A 517 0.49 -18.97 -1.33
CA TYR A 517 1.17 -17.77 -1.84
C TYR A 517 2.63 -18.06 -2.22
N ARG A 518 3.39 -18.77 -1.37
CA ARG A 518 4.76 -19.23 -1.67
C ARG A 518 4.84 -20.11 -2.92
N LYS A 519 3.89 -21.05 -3.09
CA LYS A 519 3.76 -21.87 -4.30
C LYS A 519 3.53 -21.00 -5.56
N TYR A 520 2.83 -19.87 -5.47
CA TYR A 520 2.69 -18.93 -6.58
C TYR A 520 3.95 -18.09 -6.83
N VAL A 521 4.56 -17.52 -5.79
CA VAL A 521 5.80 -16.72 -5.86
C VAL A 521 6.95 -17.48 -6.53
N THR A 522 7.02 -18.80 -6.35
CA THR A 522 8.02 -19.69 -6.97
C THR A 522 7.61 -20.22 -8.36
N SER A 523 6.38 -19.98 -8.83
CA SER A 523 5.81 -20.63 -10.03
C SER A 523 6.11 -19.96 -11.39
N GLY A 524 6.67 -18.74 -11.39
CA GLY A 524 6.82 -17.91 -12.59
C GLY A 524 5.53 -17.27 -13.12
N VAL A 525 4.39 -17.48 -12.45
CA VAL A 525 3.17 -16.68 -12.66
C VAL A 525 3.38 -15.31 -12.00
N LYS A 526 3.11 -14.19 -12.70
CA LYS A 526 3.26 -12.85 -12.11
C LYS A 526 2.29 -12.67 -10.94
N VAL A 527 2.80 -12.38 -9.77
CA VAL A 527 2.01 -12.15 -8.56
C VAL A 527 1.69 -10.65 -8.44
N ILE A 528 0.46 -10.27 -8.79
CA ILE A 528 -0.04 -8.91 -8.58
C ILE A 528 -0.51 -8.80 -7.12
N ARG A 529 0.38 -8.41 -6.21
CA ARG A 529 0.02 -8.03 -4.83
C ARG A 529 -0.02 -6.52 -4.68
N GLY A 530 -1.02 -5.99 -3.98
CA GLY A 530 -1.13 -4.55 -3.72
C GLY A 530 -2.39 -4.14 -2.98
N THR A 531 -2.40 -2.92 -2.43
CA THR A 531 -3.54 -2.36 -1.69
C THR A 531 -4.80 -2.28 -2.54
N ASP A 532 -5.97 -2.58 -1.97
CA ASP A 532 -7.25 -2.46 -2.66
C ASP A 532 -8.28 -1.72 -1.80
N PRO A 533 -8.68 -0.49 -2.17
CA PRO A 533 -9.65 0.31 -1.41
C PRO A 533 -11.12 -0.11 -1.61
N GLY A 534 -11.35 -1.25 -2.26
CA GLY A 534 -12.64 -1.83 -2.55
C GLY A 534 -12.91 -3.15 -1.83
N ILE A 535 -12.05 -3.60 -0.91
CA ILE A 535 -12.21 -4.81 -0.10
C ILE A 535 -11.80 -4.57 1.37
N PHE A 536 -12.69 -4.97 2.27
CA PHE A 536 -12.58 -4.81 3.71
C PHE A 536 -12.72 -6.15 4.43
N HIS A 537 -12.00 -6.32 5.53
CA HIS A 537 -12.23 -7.38 6.52
C HIS A 537 -12.87 -6.74 7.75
N ILE A 538 -14.12 -7.09 8.04
CA ILE A 538 -14.86 -6.61 9.22
C ILE A 538 -14.20 -7.14 10.48
N TRP A 539 -14.21 -6.37 11.56
CA TRP A 539 -13.70 -6.85 12.84
C TRP A 539 -14.63 -7.93 13.41
N HIS A 540 -14.04 -9.02 13.90
CA HIS A 540 -14.72 -10.04 14.69
C HIS A 540 -13.79 -10.50 15.82
N PRO A 541 -14.34 -10.97 16.96
CA PRO A 541 -13.53 -11.53 18.04
C PRO A 541 -12.75 -12.77 17.57
N LYS A 542 -11.55 -12.96 18.11
CA LYS A 542 -10.66 -14.09 17.78
C LYS A 542 -10.33 -14.89 19.04
N VAL A 543 -10.75 -16.15 19.06
CA VAL A 543 -10.43 -17.12 20.12
C VAL A 543 -9.16 -17.84 19.73
N CYS A 544 -8.14 -17.78 20.59
CA CYS A 544 -6.86 -18.45 20.38
C CYS A 544 -6.63 -19.63 21.35
N SER A 545 -7.55 -19.88 22.28
CA SER A 545 -7.44 -20.92 23.31
C SER A 545 -7.51 -22.36 22.75
N GLY A 546 -8.03 -22.51 21.53
CA GLY A 546 -8.20 -23.77 20.81
C GLY A 546 -9.03 -23.53 19.55
N GLY A 547 -8.94 -24.44 18.57
CA GLY A 547 -9.78 -24.44 17.38
C GLY A 547 -11.17 -25.06 17.61
N PRO A 548 -12.08 -24.98 16.62
CA PRO A 548 -13.33 -25.73 16.61
C PRO A 548 -13.06 -27.23 16.84
N GLY A 549 -13.81 -27.88 17.71
CA GLY A 549 -13.55 -29.27 18.12
C GLY A 549 -12.46 -29.43 19.19
N GLY A 550 -11.98 -28.36 19.82
CA GLY A 550 -11.09 -28.42 20.98
C GLY A 550 -9.61 -28.67 20.66
N GLN A 551 -9.23 -28.67 19.38
CA GLN A 551 -7.84 -28.88 18.97
C GLN A 551 -6.94 -27.73 19.48
N LYS A 552 -5.91 -28.07 20.25
CA LYS A 552 -4.91 -27.10 20.73
C LYS A 552 -4.06 -26.61 19.56
N LEU A 553 -3.95 -25.29 19.41
CA LEU A 553 -3.08 -24.67 18.40
C LEU A 553 -1.60 -24.99 18.69
N SER A 554 -0.78 -25.10 17.64
CA SER A 554 0.68 -25.11 17.81
C SER A 554 1.18 -23.80 18.42
N ALA A 555 2.40 -23.80 18.98
CA ALA A 555 2.98 -22.59 19.58
C ALA A 555 2.98 -21.40 18.61
N ASP A 556 3.29 -21.64 17.33
CA ASP A 556 3.34 -20.58 16.31
C ASP A 556 1.96 -20.22 15.75
N GLN A 557 1.03 -21.17 15.62
CA GLN A 557 -0.38 -20.86 15.34
C GLN A 557 -0.99 -19.98 16.46
N TYR A 558 -0.67 -20.27 17.73
CA TYR A 558 -1.09 -19.46 18.87
C TYR A 558 -0.48 -18.06 18.85
N ARG A 559 0.85 -17.94 18.66
CA ARG A 559 1.55 -16.65 18.49
C ARG A 559 0.96 -15.83 17.35
N ALA A 560 0.70 -16.45 16.20
CA ALA A 560 0.08 -15.81 15.04
C ALA A 560 -1.35 -15.36 15.32
N CYS A 561 -2.16 -16.19 16.00
CA CYS A 561 -3.54 -15.84 16.39
C CYS A 561 -3.56 -14.64 17.35
N ILE A 562 -2.73 -14.66 18.40
CA ILE A 562 -2.65 -13.57 19.39
C ILE A 562 -2.11 -12.28 18.77
N ARG A 563 -1.04 -12.34 17.96
CA ARG A 563 -0.53 -11.18 17.22
C ARG A 563 -1.59 -10.62 16.26
N SER A 564 -2.26 -11.50 15.50
CA SER A 564 -3.35 -11.13 14.60
C SER A 564 -4.47 -10.46 15.37
N ARG A 565 -4.91 -10.99 16.52
CA ARG A 565 -5.95 -10.41 17.38
C ARG A 565 -5.55 -9.00 17.83
N ALA A 566 -4.41 -8.84 18.51
CA ALA A 566 -3.95 -7.57 19.05
C ALA A 566 -3.88 -6.47 17.96
N LEU A 567 -3.42 -6.83 16.75
CA LEU A 567 -3.36 -5.91 15.62
C LEU A 567 -4.73 -5.45 15.09
N ASN A 568 -5.85 -6.12 15.42
CA ASN A 568 -7.20 -5.62 15.07
C ASN A 568 -7.93 -4.97 16.27
N GLU A 569 -7.35 -4.81 17.45
CA GLU A 569 -8.09 -4.16 18.55
C GLU A 569 -8.18 -2.63 18.32
N ALA A 570 -7.05 -1.94 18.14
CA ALA A 570 -7.03 -0.53 17.73
C ALA A 570 -5.66 -0.13 17.12
N SER A 571 -5.54 1.11 16.62
CA SER A 571 -4.23 1.65 16.23
C SER A 571 -3.30 1.79 17.43
N HIS A 572 -1.99 1.78 17.19
CA HIS A 572 -0.98 1.90 18.25
C HIS A 572 -1.17 3.13 19.15
N ALA A 573 -1.65 4.26 18.61
CA ALA A 573 -1.96 5.46 19.40
C ALA A 573 -3.21 5.28 20.27
N GLN A 574 -4.26 4.65 19.73
CA GLN A 574 -5.48 4.33 20.49
C GLN A 574 -5.22 3.31 21.61
N LEU A 575 -4.37 2.31 21.38
CA LEU A 575 -3.89 1.40 22.43
C LEU A 575 -3.06 2.14 23.50
N GLY A 576 -2.24 3.13 23.10
CA GLY A 576 -1.56 4.03 24.02
C GLY A 576 -2.53 4.83 24.90
N PHE A 577 -3.60 5.40 24.33
CA PHE A 577 -4.63 6.11 25.09
C PHE A 577 -5.42 5.21 26.06
N LEU A 578 -5.48 3.90 25.83
CA LEU A 578 -6.01 2.94 26.83
C LEU A 578 -4.97 2.64 27.93
N ALA A 579 -3.71 2.42 27.56
CA ALA A 579 -2.66 2.07 28.50
C ALA A 579 -2.34 3.19 29.50
N PHE A 580 -2.30 4.44 29.02
CA PHE A 580 -2.04 5.64 29.82
C PHE A 580 -3.33 6.40 30.21
N ARG A 581 -4.49 5.73 30.17
CA ARG A 581 -5.81 6.35 30.40
C ARG A 581 -5.85 7.13 31.72
N ASP A 582 -5.26 6.57 32.77
CA ASP A 582 -5.35 7.11 34.12
C ASP A 582 -4.37 8.28 34.34
N ASP A 583 -3.20 8.24 33.67
CA ASP A 583 -2.28 9.39 33.58
C ASP A 583 -2.91 10.57 32.82
N ILE A 584 -3.61 10.26 31.72
CA ILE A 584 -4.35 11.24 30.93
C ILE A 584 -5.48 11.85 31.77
N ALA A 585 -6.23 11.01 32.50
CA ALA A 585 -7.30 11.46 33.38
C ALA A 585 -6.78 12.40 34.48
N ALA A 586 -5.70 12.02 35.18
CA ALA A 586 -5.07 12.83 36.22
C ALA A 586 -4.60 14.21 35.73
N ASN A 587 -4.08 14.29 34.50
CA ASN A 587 -3.62 15.54 33.91
C ASN A 587 -4.73 16.34 33.18
N SER A 588 -5.90 15.73 32.92
CA SER A 588 -7.04 16.36 32.22
C SER A 588 -7.88 17.32 33.09
N SER A 589 -7.22 18.12 33.93
CA SER A 589 -7.88 19.18 34.70
C SER A 589 -8.50 20.24 33.78
N PRO A 590 -9.74 20.71 34.05
CA PRO A 590 -10.37 21.74 33.23
C PRO A 590 -9.66 23.08 33.41
N VAL A 591 -8.97 23.54 32.37
CA VAL A 591 -8.27 24.83 32.36
C VAL A 591 -9.29 25.97 32.49
N LYS A 592 -9.43 26.49 33.71
CA LYS A 592 -10.21 27.70 34.01
C LYS A 592 -9.52 28.93 33.43
N TYR A 593 -9.65 29.14 32.12
CA TYR A 593 -9.37 30.44 31.52
C TYR A 593 -10.31 31.49 32.16
N PRO A 594 -9.79 32.58 32.75
CA PRO A 594 -10.63 33.62 33.31
C PRO A 594 -11.40 34.33 32.20
N VAL A 595 -12.73 34.20 32.22
CA VAL A 595 -13.61 34.86 31.24
C VAL A 595 -13.65 36.35 31.53
N HIS A 596 -12.77 37.12 30.89
CA HIS A 596 -12.92 38.57 30.83
C HIS A 596 -14.18 38.90 30.01
N PRO A 597 -15.16 39.64 30.58
CA PRO A 597 -16.41 39.92 29.88
C PRO A 597 -16.17 40.91 28.72
N LEU A 598 -16.31 40.41 27.48
CA LEU A 598 -16.28 41.24 26.28
C LEU A 598 -17.50 42.17 26.25
N LYS A 599 -17.27 43.48 26.09
CA LYS A 599 -18.35 44.46 25.92
C LYS A 599 -19.12 44.19 24.61
N PRO A 600 -20.46 44.27 24.61
CA PRO A 600 -21.25 43.98 23.41
C PRO A 600 -21.04 45.05 22.34
N MET A 601 -20.59 44.63 21.15
CA MET A 601 -20.66 45.47 19.95
C MET A 601 -22.10 45.54 19.46
N LYS A 602 -22.61 46.76 19.23
CA LYS A 602 -23.92 46.97 18.60
C LYS A 602 -23.90 46.47 17.15
N SER A 603 -24.78 45.55 16.80
CA SER A 603 -24.96 45.12 15.42
C SER A 603 -25.74 46.18 14.62
N SER A 604 -25.29 46.44 13.38
CA SER A 604 -25.97 47.32 12.44
C SER A 604 -25.82 46.78 11.03
N PHE A 605 -26.68 45.83 10.67
CA PHE A 605 -26.89 45.41 9.28
C PHE A 605 -28.36 45.60 8.90
N ARG A 606 -28.61 46.52 7.96
CA ARG A 606 -29.93 46.74 7.37
C ARG A 606 -30.24 45.61 6.38
N ASN A 607 -31.41 44.99 6.52
CA ASN A 607 -32.01 44.25 5.42
C ASN A 607 -32.26 45.18 4.23
N LYS A 608 -32.04 44.67 3.01
CA LYS A 608 -32.67 45.17 1.78
C LYS A 608 -33.46 44.03 1.16
N ASN A 609 -34.76 44.26 1.00
CA ASN A 609 -35.68 43.27 0.44
C ASN A 609 -35.48 43.15 -1.08
N PHE A 610 -35.75 41.96 -1.61
CA PHE A 610 -36.10 41.78 -3.02
C PHE A 610 -37.51 41.17 -3.08
N MET A 611 -38.49 41.97 -3.50
CA MET A 611 -39.85 41.48 -3.75
C MET A 611 -39.98 40.99 -5.20
N LYS A 612 -40.85 39.99 -5.41
CA LYS A 612 -41.31 39.61 -6.74
C LYS A 612 -42.16 40.74 -7.33
N SER A 613 -41.98 41.03 -8.61
CA SER A 613 -42.95 41.77 -9.42
C SER A 613 -43.93 40.81 -10.09
N GLY A 614 -45.11 41.30 -10.45
CA GLY A 614 -46.08 40.56 -11.26
C GLY A 614 -47.25 41.46 -11.67
N GLY A 615 -47.45 41.59 -12.98
CA GLY A 615 -48.68 42.09 -13.61
C GLY A 615 -49.08 43.54 -13.33
N LYS A 616 -48.65 44.47 -14.18
CA LYS A 616 -49.40 44.82 -15.40
C LYS A 616 -48.46 45.36 -16.47
#